data_AF-A0A7S0T0H7-F1
#
_entry.id   AF-A0A7S0T0H7-F1
#
_cell.length_a   1.000
_cell.length_b   1.000
_cell.length_c   1.000
_cell.angle_alpha   90.00
_cell.angle_beta   90.00
_cell.angle_gamma   90.00
#
_symmetry.space_group_name_H-M   'P 1'
#
loop_
_entity.id
_entity.type
_entity.pdbx_description
1 polymer ?
#
loop_
_entity_poly.entity_id
_entity_poly.type
_entity_poly.pdbx_seq_one_letter_code
_entity_poly.pdbx_strand_id
1 'polypeptide(L)'
;CKWETECEHPVMVTVRALSLAFQWVYILSAFFSFIFFVIQKRKGRCKWEVLYVSCFGGIIGFLKVYLEGETINSFTIGENGRKMPWLRYVGWLVTCPVLLIHLSNLTGETNFNVMRLMKMLVGLQMMVVSAATATVLDSALRWFFYLTGWFSMLLVFSQAFDVFYEAQNIFPQKAKNLVSVMAITFFSSWCGFAFSWFLSPHGINVVSYEFSNFLFAVFDVPSKTMWGIFGWYLRWNILRKADGSLNEKTAKALAVQIKAKVCIVDNDMTMAHYLLAKLTSMSYEPVIASNPEEMYAIIDAGEADVIFMEYGVAEAGEHSLPRDIFYNFRLPVIAYGYDIPFDTFFLRSKHITDTIHGLPGDVEIDAAIERWAPVPGMEEESYATRQPINTRKAAAAAVATAEDNAVAAPLLQRTPSFTEKATMILTASANPYAVPAVEAPPSPSRAPATPSPPL
;
A
#
# COMPACT_ATOMS: atom_id res chain seq x y z
N CYS A 1 44.23 -28.68 -45.81
CA CYS A 1 44.69 -27.35 -45.36
C CYS A 1 43.64 -26.77 -44.43
N LYS A 2 43.94 -26.72 -43.13
CA LYS A 2 43.03 -26.39 -42.03
C LYS A 2 43.54 -25.08 -41.41
N TRP A 3 43.39 -23.99 -42.16
CA TRP A 3 43.81 -22.64 -41.79
C TRP A 3 42.95 -21.61 -42.54
N GLU A 4 41.63 -21.71 -42.42
CA GLU A 4 40.79 -20.51 -42.51
C GLU A 4 40.77 -19.90 -41.12
N THR A 5 41.83 -19.16 -40.81
CA THR A 5 41.78 -18.14 -39.77
C THR A 5 40.76 -17.11 -40.22
N GLU A 6 39.55 -17.20 -39.66
CA GLU A 6 38.49 -16.22 -39.80
C GLU A 6 39.06 -14.84 -39.44
N CYS A 7 39.38 -14.03 -40.45
CA CYS A 7 39.60 -12.61 -40.26
C CYS A 7 38.25 -12.00 -39.88
N GLU A 8 37.95 -11.94 -38.58
CA GLU A 8 36.81 -11.19 -38.09
C GLU A 8 36.90 -9.75 -38.61
N HIS A 9 35.85 -9.30 -39.30
CA HIS A 9 35.80 -7.95 -39.83
C HIS A 9 36.00 -6.95 -38.66
N PRO A 10 36.85 -5.91 -38.78
CA PRO A 10 37.20 -5.01 -37.66
C PRO A 10 35.99 -4.40 -36.92
N VAL A 11 34.89 -4.20 -37.65
CA VAL A 11 33.60 -3.74 -37.12
C VAL A 11 33.02 -4.72 -36.10
N MET A 12 33.09 -6.03 -36.34
CA MET A 12 32.56 -7.06 -35.45
C MET A 12 33.35 -7.13 -34.14
N VAL A 13 34.68 -7.02 -34.22
CA VAL A 13 35.57 -6.93 -33.05
C VAL A 13 35.18 -5.72 -32.17
N THR A 14 34.91 -4.59 -32.80
CA THR A 14 34.52 -3.35 -32.11
C THR A 14 33.16 -3.48 -31.42
N VAL A 15 32.16 -4.07 -32.08
CA VAL A 15 30.82 -4.27 -31.52
C VAL A 15 30.84 -5.25 -30.35
N ARG A 16 31.64 -6.32 -30.44
CA ARG A 16 31.81 -7.28 -29.34
C ARG A 16 32.46 -6.63 -28.12
N ALA A 17 33.53 -5.85 -28.33
CA ALA A 17 34.18 -5.10 -27.26
C ALA A 17 33.20 -4.11 -26.58
N LEU A 18 32.36 -3.42 -27.37
CA LEU A 18 31.35 -2.51 -26.83
C LEU A 18 30.27 -3.25 -26.02
N SER A 19 29.78 -4.38 -26.53
CA SER A 19 28.84 -5.25 -25.82
C SER A 19 29.40 -5.69 -24.48
N LEU A 20 30.64 -6.20 -24.46
CA LEU A 20 31.32 -6.64 -23.25
C LEU A 20 31.51 -5.47 -22.26
N ALA A 21 31.93 -4.30 -22.74
CA ALA A 21 32.10 -3.11 -21.91
C ALA A 21 30.80 -2.71 -21.21
N PHE A 22 29.66 -2.71 -21.92
CA PHE A 22 28.37 -2.37 -21.32
C PHE A 22 27.83 -3.45 -20.39
N GLN A 23 28.11 -4.73 -20.65
CA GLN A 23 27.82 -5.79 -19.69
C GLN A 23 28.60 -5.57 -18.38
N TRP A 24 29.87 -5.18 -18.44
CA TRP A 24 30.65 -4.80 -17.25
C TRP A 24 30.10 -3.55 -16.55
N VAL A 25 29.67 -2.54 -17.29
CA VAL A 25 28.99 -1.37 -16.71
C VAL A 25 27.76 -1.81 -15.93
N TYR A 26 26.94 -2.69 -16.49
CA TYR A 26 25.77 -3.24 -15.79
C TYR A 26 26.17 -4.00 -14.52
N ILE A 27 27.13 -4.93 -14.60
CA ILE A 27 27.61 -5.73 -13.46
C ILE A 27 28.13 -4.84 -12.34
N LEU A 28 29.01 -3.88 -12.66
CA LEU A 28 29.58 -2.96 -11.68
C LEU A 28 28.49 -2.08 -11.06
N SER A 29 27.55 -1.58 -11.87
CA SER A 29 26.43 -0.77 -11.38
C SER A 29 25.54 -1.55 -10.40
N ALA A 30 25.28 -2.83 -10.69
CA ALA A 30 24.50 -3.73 -9.83
C ALA A 30 25.27 -4.06 -8.54
N PHE A 31 26.58 -4.30 -8.62
CA PHE A 31 27.45 -4.55 -7.48
C PHE A 31 27.49 -3.35 -6.52
N PHE A 32 27.75 -2.14 -7.03
CA PHE A 32 27.77 -0.94 -6.19
C PHE A 32 26.38 -0.63 -5.61
N SER A 33 25.32 -0.84 -6.38
CA SER A 33 23.94 -0.69 -5.86
C SER A 33 23.64 -1.71 -4.77
N PHE A 34 24.08 -2.96 -4.91
CA PHE A 34 23.92 -3.98 -3.89
C PHE A 34 24.64 -3.59 -2.59
N ILE A 35 25.91 -3.18 -2.66
CA ILE A 35 26.66 -2.71 -1.48
C ILE A 35 25.92 -1.54 -0.83
N PHE A 36 25.50 -0.56 -1.63
CA PHE A 36 24.74 0.57 -1.17
C PHE A 36 23.46 0.13 -0.43
N PHE A 37 22.66 -0.77 -1.02
CA PHE A 37 21.43 -1.26 -0.40
C PHE A 37 21.67 -2.13 0.85
N VAL A 38 22.77 -2.89 0.92
CA VAL A 38 23.17 -3.58 2.17
C VAL A 38 23.43 -2.57 3.27
N ILE A 39 24.18 -1.50 2.99
CA ILE A 39 24.45 -0.44 3.96
C ILE A 39 23.15 0.26 4.39
N GLN A 40 22.25 0.55 3.45
CA GLN A 40 20.96 1.17 3.77
C GLN A 40 20.04 0.22 4.54
N LYS A 41 20.08 -1.09 4.27
CA LYS A 41 19.30 -2.10 4.99
C LYS A 41 19.74 -2.20 6.45
N ARG A 42 21.05 -2.18 6.73
CA ARG A 42 21.58 -2.12 8.10
C ARG A 42 21.12 -0.88 8.86
N LYS A 43 20.78 0.20 8.16
CA LYS A 43 20.22 1.44 8.73
C LYS A 43 18.68 1.44 8.81
N GLY A 44 18.01 0.35 8.45
CA GLY A 44 16.53 0.28 8.39
C GLY A 44 15.90 1.09 7.25
N ARG A 45 16.68 1.45 6.21
CA ARG A 45 16.31 2.39 5.15
C ARG A 45 16.01 1.75 3.79
N CYS A 46 16.03 0.42 3.73
CA CYS A 46 15.98 -0.32 2.48
C CYS A 46 15.05 -1.52 2.64
N LYS A 47 14.17 -1.70 1.66
CA LYS A 47 13.30 -2.87 1.56
C LYS A 47 13.97 -3.94 0.68
N TRP A 48 13.47 -5.16 0.71
CA TRP A 48 14.16 -6.33 0.15
C TRP A 48 14.20 -6.34 -1.38
N GLU A 49 13.26 -5.67 -2.05
CA GLU A 49 13.06 -5.71 -3.50
C GLU A 49 14.31 -5.21 -4.25
N VAL A 50 14.84 -4.05 -3.87
CA VAL A 50 16.03 -3.46 -4.52
C VAL A 50 17.30 -4.26 -4.22
N LEU A 51 17.39 -4.81 -3.01
CA LEU A 51 18.52 -5.66 -2.62
C LEU A 51 18.54 -6.94 -3.47
N TYR A 52 17.36 -7.56 -3.63
CA TYR A 52 17.18 -8.76 -4.43
C TYR A 52 17.55 -8.51 -5.90
N VAL A 53 16.98 -7.46 -6.50
CA VAL A 53 17.22 -7.14 -7.92
C VAL A 53 18.68 -6.79 -8.19
N SER A 54 19.34 -6.02 -7.30
CA SER A 54 20.77 -5.72 -7.47
C SER A 54 21.66 -6.96 -7.30
N CYS A 55 21.33 -7.85 -6.35
CA CYS A 55 22.06 -9.09 -6.13
C CYS A 55 21.95 -10.04 -7.33
N PHE A 56 20.72 -10.48 -7.65
CA PHE A 56 20.49 -11.45 -8.72
C PHE A 56 20.77 -10.86 -10.10
N GLY A 57 20.51 -9.56 -10.30
CA GLY A 57 20.91 -8.86 -11.52
C GLY A 57 22.42 -8.89 -11.74
N GLY A 58 23.21 -8.59 -10.70
CA GLY A 58 24.66 -8.66 -10.74
C GLY A 58 25.19 -10.08 -10.99
N ILE A 59 24.65 -11.08 -10.28
CA ILE A 59 25.01 -12.49 -10.46
C ILE A 59 24.74 -12.95 -11.89
N ILE A 60 23.55 -12.69 -12.42
CA ILE A 60 23.17 -13.11 -13.78
C ILE A 60 23.97 -12.34 -14.83
N GLY A 61 24.22 -11.05 -14.62
CA GLY A 61 25.14 -10.27 -15.46
C GLY A 61 26.53 -10.88 -15.52
N PHE A 62 27.09 -11.22 -14.36
CA PHE A 62 28.41 -11.86 -14.26
C PHE A 62 28.43 -13.22 -14.95
N LEU A 63 27.41 -14.06 -14.72
CA LEU A 63 27.30 -15.38 -15.37
C LEU A 63 27.21 -15.26 -16.89
N LYS A 64 26.52 -14.25 -17.44
CA LYS A 64 26.45 -14.03 -18.89
C LYS A 64 27.83 -13.75 -19.51
N VAL A 65 28.68 -12.99 -18.81
CA VAL A 65 30.05 -12.70 -19.26
C VAL A 65 30.98 -13.89 -19.04
N TYR A 66 30.92 -14.50 -17.85
CA TYR A 66 31.81 -15.61 -17.48
C TYR A 66 31.55 -16.88 -18.29
N LEU A 67 30.28 -17.14 -18.63
CA LEU A 67 29.85 -18.29 -19.41
C LEU A 67 29.64 -17.91 -20.89
N GLU A 68 30.31 -16.86 -21.38
CA GLU A 68 30.28 -16.51 -22.80
C GLU A 68 30.87 -17.67 -23.64
N GLY A 69 30.07 -18.22 -24.55
CA GLY A 69 30.44 -19.39 -25.36
C GLY A 69 30.00 -20.74 -24.78
N GLU A 70 29.57 -20.78 -23.51
CA GLU A 70 29.01 -21.98 -22.91
C GLU A 70 27.53 -22.18 -23.27
N THR A 71 27.13 -23.44 -23.38
CA THR A 71 25.75 -23.82 -23.76
C THR A 71 24.71 -23.27 -22.79
N ILE A 72 25.01 -23.24 -21.50
CA ILE A 72 24.10 -22.75 -20.45
C ILE A 72 23.75 -21.26 -20.60
N ASN A 73 24.65 -20.47 -21.17
CA ASN A 73 24.42 -19.04 -21.44
C ASN A 73 23.59 -18.85 -22.70
N SER A 74 23.99 -19.57 -23.76
CA SER A 74 23.24 -19.63 -25.01
C SER A 74 23.24 -21.03 -25.60
N PHE A 75 22.07 -21.64 -25.73
CA PHE A 75 21.93 -22.92 -26.42
C PHE A 75 21.73 -22.68 -27.91
N THR A 76 22.42 -23.46 -28.72
CA THR A 76 22.18 -23.51 -30.17
C THR A 76 20.91 -24.31 -30.44
N ILE A 77 19.95 -23.73 -31.16
CA ILE A 77 18.66 -24.33 -31.47
C ILE A 77 18.59 -24.68 -32.95
N GLY A 78 18.28 -25.95 -33.22
CA GLY A 78 18.11 -26.49 -34.56
C GLY A 78 19.41 -26.61 -35.34
N GLU A 79 19.30 -27.11 -36.57
CA GLU A 79 20.42 -27.22 -37.52
C GLU A 79 20.89 -25.85 -38.03
N ASN A 80 20.04 -24.82 -37.90
CA ASN A 80 20.26 -23.47 -38.39
C ASN A 80 21.24 -22.65 -37.53
N GLY A 81 21.76 -23.21 -36.44
CA GLY A 81 22.80 -22.55 -35.63
C GLY A 81 22.33 -21.35 -34.80
N ARG A 82 21.01 -21.14 -34.62
CA ARG A 82 20.46 -19.98 -33.88
C ARG A 82 20.78 -20.09 -32.40
N LYS A 83 21.31 -19.02 -31.78
CA LYS A 83 21.65 -18.98 -30.36
C LYS A 83 20.51 -18.42 -29.51
N MET A 84 19.92 -19.19 -28.61
CA MET A 84 18.95 -18.68 -27.64
C MET A 84 19.65 -18.16 -26.38
N PRO A 85 19.59 -16.86 -26.04
CA PRO A 85 20.22 -16.30 -24.85
C PRO A 85 19.42 -16.65 -23.59
N TRP A 86 19.48 -17.91 -23.15
CA TRP A 86 18.65 -18.46 -22.08
C TRP A 86 18.78 -17.70 -20.75
N LEU A 87 20.01 -17.38 -20.32
CA LEU A 87 20.24 -16.64 -19.07
C LEU A 87 19.58 -15.26 -19.05
N ARG A 88 19.29 -14.66 -20.21
CA ARG A 88 18.51 -13.42 -20.29
C ARG A 88 17.08 -13.63 -19.79
N TYR A 89 16.41 -14.66 -20.30
CA TYR A 89 15.02 -14.96 -19.94
C TYR A 89 14.91 -15.41 -18.48
N VAL A 90 15.84 -16.24 -18.01
CA VAL A 90 15.94 -16.59 -16.59
C VAL A 90 16.11 -15.34 -15.73
N GLY A 91 17.00 -14.42 -16.14
CA GLY A 91 17.17 -13.14 -15.44
C GLY A 91 15.91 -12.29 -15.37
N TRP A 92 15.12 -12.26 -16.45
CA TRP A 92 13.84 -11.56 -16.44
C TRP A 92 12.81 -12.24 -15.53
N LEU A 93 12.70 -13.57 -15.55
CA LEU A 93 11.80 -14.30 -14.65
C LEU A 93 12.17 -14.14 -13.17
N VAL A 94 13.45 -14.00 -12.86
CA VAL A 94 13.93 -13.81 -11.49
C VAL A 94 13.73 -12.36 -11.03
N THR A 95 14.06 -11.38 -11.86
CA THR A 95 14.14 -9.97 -11.41
C THR A 95 12.90 -9.13 -11.71
N CYS A 96 12.23 -9.35 -12.84
CA CYS A 96 11.09 -8.52 -13.24
C CYS A 96 9.87 -8.66 -12.32
N PRO A 97 9.51 -9.84 -11.77
CA PRO A 97 8.40 -9.92 -10.81
C PRO A 97 8.65 -9.05 -9.58
N VAL A 98 9.89 -9.03 -9.09
CA VAL A 98 10.30 -8.23 -7.92
C VAL A 98 10.28 -6.74 -8.24
N LEU A 99 10.66 -6.34 -9.45
CA LEU A 99 10.49 -4.95 -9.91
C LEU A 99 9.01 -4.53 -9.93
N LEU A 100 8.10 -5.40 -10.36
CA LEU A 100 6.67 -5.10 -10.38
C LEU A 100 6.04 -5.10 -8.98
N ILE A 101 6.54 -5.91 -8.05
CA ILE A 101 6.19 -5.81 -6.62
C ILE A 101 6.62 -4.46 -6.08
N HIS A 102 7.84 -4.01 -6.38
CA HIS A 102 8.31 -2.69 -5.97
C HIS A 102 7.43 -1.59 -6.57
N LEU A 103 7.15 -1.66 -7.87
CA LEU A 103 6.27 -0.70 -8.57
C LEU A 103 4.88 -0.62 -7.90
N SER A 104 4.24 -1.77 -7.66
CA SER A 104 2.91 -1.85 -7.06
C SER A 104 2.83 -1.22 -5.68
N ASN A 105 3.97 -1.19 -4.97
CA ASN A 105 4.10 -0.59 -3.66
C ASN A 105 5.04 0.62 -3.67
N LEU A 106 4.87 1.56 -4.60
CA LEU A 106 5.73 2.75 -4.68
C LEU A 106 5.78 3.55 -3.36
N THR A 107 4.69 3.59 -2.60
CA THR A 107 4.58 4.25 -1.29
C THR A 107 5.42 3.55 -0.21
N GLY A 108 5.54 2.22 -0.27
CA GLY A 108 6.14 1.40 0.77
C GLY A 108 5.16 1.03 1.90
N GLU A 109 3.87 1.27 1.72
CA GLU A 109 2.78 0.93 2.64
C GLU A 109 2.35 -0.54 2.51
N THR A 110 1.60 -1.05 3.48
CA THR A 110 1.12 -2.44 3.49
C THR A 110 -0.10 -2.67 2.61
N ASN A 111 -0.89 -1.62 2.34
CA ASN A 111 -2.22 -1.74 1.73
C ASN A 111 -2.20 -1.37 0.24
N PHE A 112 -1.42 -2.12 -0.56
CA PHE A 112 -1.41 -1.92 -2.02
C PHE A 112 -2.40 -2.85 -2.72
N ASN A 113 -2.81 -2.49 -3.94
CA ASN A 113 -3.81 -3.24 -4.70
C ASN A 113 -3.25 -4.60 -5.18
N VAL A 114 -3.48 -5.65 -4.39
CA VAL A 114 -2.99 -7.02 -4.67
C VAL A 114 -3.50 -7.53 -6.02
N MET A 115 -4.76 -7.26 -6.38
CA MET A 115 -5.33 -7.70 -7.65
C MET A 115 -4.60 -7.07 -8.85
N ARG A 116 -4.24 -5.79 -8.76
CA ARG A 116 -3.43 -5.09 -9.77
C ARG A 116 -2.04 -5.70 -9.89
N LEU A 117 -1.38 -5.98 -8.75
CA LEU A 117 -0.10 -6.69 -8.73
C LEU A 117 -0.21 -8.04 -9.44
N MET A 118 -1.21 -8.86 -9.10
CA MET A 118 -1.38 -10.19 -9.71
C MET A 118 -1.56 -10.11 -11.23
N LYS A 119 -2.34 -9.14 -11.73
CA LYS A 119 -2.46 -8.90 -13.19
C LYS A 119 -1.10 -8.58 -13.83
N MET A 120 -0.31 -7.72 -13.20
CA MET A 120 1.04 -7.38 -13.67
C MET A 120 1.98 -8.60 -13.67
N LEU A 121 1.94 -9.43 -12.62
CA LEU A 121 2.79 -10.63 -12.52
C LEU A 121 2.42 -11.69 -13.58
N VAL A 122 1.13 -11.95 -13.78
CA VAL A 122 0.66 -12.90 -14.81
C VAL A 122 0.99 -12.37 -16.20
N GLY A 123 0.74 -11.07 -16.46
CA GLY A 123 1.11 -10.44 -17.73
C GLY A 123 2.61 -10.50 -18.00
N LEU A 124 3.45 -10.27 -16.99
CA LEU A 124 4.90 -10.41 -17.11
C LEU A 124 5.32 -11.84 -17.44
N GLN A 125 4.76 -12.84 -16.76
CA GLN A 125 5.10 -14.24 -17.02
C GLN A 125 4.74 -14.63 -18.45
N MET A 126 3.53 -14.26 -18.91
CA MET A 126 3.11 -14.50 -20.29
C MET A 126 4.00 -13.76 -21.29
N MET A 127 4.40 -12.51 -20.99
CA MET A 127 5.32 -11.74 -21.82
C MET A 127 6.67 -12.44 -21.99
N VAL A 128 7.31 -12.83 -20.89
CA VAL A 128 8.65 -13.44 -20.91
C VAL A 128 8.63 -14.83 -21.53
N VAL A 129 7.64 -15.67 -21.20
CA VAL A 129 7.50 -17.01 -21.77
C VAL A 129 7.24 -16.91 -23.27
N SER A 130 6.33 -16.02 -23.71
CA SER A 130 6.05 -15.86 -25.14
C SER A 130 7.28 -15.34 -25.90
N ALA A 131 8.04 -14.41 -25.33
CA ALA A 131 9.28 -13.93 -25.93
C ALA A 131 10.36 -15.02 -26.02
N ALA A 132 10.50 -15.87 -24.99
CA ALA A 132 11.41 -17.02 -25.02
C ALA A 132 10.98 -18.04 -26.10
N THR A 133 9.69 -18.37 -26.16
CA THR A 133 9.14 -19.28 -27.18
C THR A 133 9.33 -18.72 -28.59
N ALA A 134 9.09 -17.42 -28.80
CA ALA A 134 9.32 -16.77 -30.09
C ALA A 134 10.79 -16.87 -30.55
N THR A 135 11.75 -16.82 -29.62
CA THR A 135 13.19 -16.96 -29.95
C THR A 135 13.55 -18.34 -30.46
N VAL A 136 12.93 -19.37 -29.88
CA VAL A 136 13.14 -20.79 -30.20
C VAL A 136 12.55 -21.16 -31.55
N LEU A 137 11.42 -20.54 -31.91
CA LEU A 137 10.69 -20.87 -33.14
C LEU A 137 11.30 -20.22 -34.38
N ASP A 138 11.43 -21.02 -35.45
CA ASP A 138 11.87 -20.53 -36.77
C ASP A 138 10.70 -20.35 -37.77
N SER A 139 9.52 -20.84 -37.41
CA SER A 139 8.33 -20.76 -38.25
C SER A 139 7.60 -19.42 -38.11
N ALA A 140 6.58 -19.19 -38.94
CA ALA A 140 5.67 -18.04 -38.81
C ALA A 140 5.02 -17.93 -37.42
N LEU A 141 4.94 -19.03 -36.66
CA LEU A 141 4.43 -19.04 -35.28
C LEU A 141 5.27 -18.16 -34.34
N ARG A 142 6.54 -17.88 -34.65
CA ARG A 142 7.35 -16.94 -33.83
C ARG A 142 6.70 -15.57 -33.72
N TRP A 143 6.04 -15.11 -34.78
CA TRP A 143 5.36 -13.82 -34.80
C TRP A 143 4.09 -13.84 -33.95
N PHE A 144 3.37 -14.97 -33.92
CA PHE A 144 2.24 -15.14 -33.01
C PHE A 144 2.66 -15.01 -31.54
N PHE A 145 3.74 -15.69 -31.13
CA PHE A 145 4.26 -15.59 -29.76
C PHE A 145 4.86 -14.21 -29.47
N TYR A 146 5.54 -13.59 -30.43
CA TYR A 146 6.01 -12.21 -30.29
C TYR A 146 4.86 -11.23 -30.06
N LEU A 147 3.78 -11.31 -30.85
CA LEU A 147 2.58 -10.48 -30.68
C LEU A 147 1.87 -10.77 -29.35
N THR A 148 1.80 -12.03 -28.93
CA THR A 148 1.29 -12.42 -27.59
C THR A 148 2.10 -11.75 -26.48
N GLY A 149 3.43 -11.69 -26.64
CA GLY A 149 4.32 -10.95 -25.75
C GLY A 149 3.99 -9.45 -25.70
N TRP A 150 3.72 -8.82 -26.85
CA TRP A 150 3.31 -7.41 -26.92
C TRP A 150 1.97 -7.14 -26.23
N PHE A 151 0.95 -7.97 -26.47
CA PHE A 151 -0.34 -7.81 -25.79
C PHE A 151 -0.20 -7.98 -24.27
N SER A 152 0.62 -8.93 -23.84
CA SER A 152 0.94 -9.12 -22.41
C SER A 152 1.68 -7.91 -21.84
N MET A 153 2.60 -7.30 -22.61
CA MET A 153 3.29 -6.06 -22.23
C MET A 153 2.32 -4.88 -22.10
N LEU A 154 1.37 -4.73 -23.02
CA LEU A 154 0.33 -3.68 -22.95
C LEU A 154 -0.53 -3.81 -21.69
N LEU A 155 -0.87 -5.05 -21.30
CA LEU A 155 -1.57 -5.30 -20.04
C LEU A 155 -0.72 -4.85 -18.83
N VAL A 156 0.56 -5.23 -18.78
CA VAL A 156 1.47 -4.79 -17.70
C VAL A 156 1.58 -3.27 -17.68
N PHE A 157 1.71 -2.64 -18.85
CA PHE A 157 1.84 -1.19 -18.99
C PHE A 157 0.60 -0.44 -18.58
N SER A 158 -0.60 -0.96 -18.87
CA SER A 158 -1.84 -0.32 -18.44
C SER A 158 -1.92 -0.28 -16.91
N GLN A 159 -1.60 -1.40 -16.23
CA GLN A 159 -1.61 -1.45 -14.77
C GLN A 159 -0.49 -0.58 -14.17
N ALA A 160 0.71 -0.58 -14.77
CA ALA A 160 1.82 0.27 -14.34
C ALA A 160 1.49 1.76 -14.49
N PHE A 161 0.80 2.13 -15.57
CA PHE A 161 0.33 3.49 -15.81
C PHE A 161 -0.63 3.94 -14.72
N ASP A 162 -1.61 3.11 -14.35
CA ASP A 162 -2.55 3.41 -13.25
C ASP A 162 -1.81 3.66 -11.94
N VAL A 163 -0.79 2.84 -11.62
CA VAL A 163 0.04 3.04 -10.42
C VAL A 163 0.78 4.38 -10.47
N PHE A 164 1.41 4.72 -11.60
CA PHE A 164 2.11 6.00 -11.72
C PHE A 164 1.14 7.18 -11.67
N TYR A 165 -0.04 7.05 -12.28
CA TYR A 165 -1.08 8.07 -12.27
C TYR A 165 -1.60 8.33 -10.85
N GLU A 166 -1.90 7.28 -10.09
CA GLU A 166 -2.27 7.40 -8.68
C GLU A 166 -1.15 8.03 -7.84
N ALA A 167 0.11 7.61 -8.04
CA ALA A 167 1.25 8.19 -7.35
C ALA A 167 1.40 9.70 -7.65
N GLN A 168 1.13 10.15 -8.88
CA GLN A 168 1.13 11.57 -9.25
C GLN A 168 0.03 12.38 -8.55
N ASN A 169 -1.10 11.75 -8.24
CA ASN A 169 -2.22 12.41 -7.57
C ASN A 169 -2.05 12.46 -6.05
N ILE A 170 -1.47 11.41 -5.46
CA ILE A 170 -1.35 11.26 -4.01
C ILE A 170 -0.07 11.92 -3.47
N PHE A 171 1.04 11.86 -4.20
CA PHE A 171 2.33 12.29 -3.66
C PHE A 171 2.51 13.82 -3.63
N PRO A 172 3.30 14.34 -2.66
CA PRO A 172 3.61 15.76 -2.59
C PRO A 172 4.36 16.24 -3.84
N GLN A 173 4.23 17.53 -4.18
CA GLN A 173 4.80 18.11 -5.41
C GLN A 173 6.30 17.81 -5.61
N LYS A 174 7.07 17.74 -4.51
CA LYS A 174 8.51 17.41 -4.54
C LYS A 174 8.81 15.99 -5.05
N ALA A 175 7.87 15.06 -4.91
CA ALA A 175 7.99 13.66 -5.37
C ALA A 175 7.58 13.50 -6.84
N LYS A 176 6.63 14.30 -7.33
CA LYS A 176 6.00 14.16 -8.64
C LYS A 176 6.99 14.13 -9.80
N ASN A 177 8.01 15.01 -9.76
CA ASN A 177 9.06 15.02 -10.78
C ASN A 177 9.83 13.71 -10.84
N LEU A 178 10.17 13.13 -9.69
CA LEU A 178 10.87 11.85 -9.63
C LEU A 178 9.98 10.70 -10.10
N VAL A 179 8.70 10.70 -9.72
CA VAL A 179 7.72 9.70 -10.20
C VAL A 179 7.62 9.75 -11.72
N SER A 180 7.61 10.94 -12.34
CA SER A 180 7.63 11.08 -13.80
C SER A 180 8.91 10.52 -14.42
N VAL A 181 10.08 10.81 -13.83
CA VAL A 181 11.36 10.24 -14.27
C VAL A 181 11.35 8.72 -14.15
N MET A 182 10.81 8.17 -13.06
CA MET A 182 10.66 6.72 -12.87
C MET A 182 9.73 6.11 -13.92
N ALA A 183 8.60 6.74 -14.22
CA ALA A 183 7.67 6.28 -15.26
C ALA A 183 8.34 6.26 -16.64
N ILE A 184 9.00 7.36 -17.03
CA ILE A 184 9.74 7.44 -18.30
C ILE A 184 10.82 6.36 -18.34
N THR A 185 11.59 6.19 -17.26
CA THR A 185 12.64 5.16 -17.17
C THR A 185 12.06 3.76 -17.33
N PHE A 186 10.94 3.46 -16.67
CA PHE A 186 10.26 2.17 -16.76
C PHE A 186 9.78 1.89 -18.19
N PHE A 187 8.94 2.75 -18.75
CA PHE A 187 8.35 2.53 -20.07
C PHE A 187 9.40 2.51 -21.19
N SER A 188 10.35 3.46 -21.18
CA SER A 188 11.39 3.52 -22.22
C SER A 188 12.31 2.30 -22.21
N SER A 189 12.80 1.89 -21.04
CA SER A 189 13.70 0.73 -20.94
C SER A 189 12.98 -0.59 -21.26
N TRP A 190 11.73 -0.76 -20.81
CA TRP A 190 10.97 -1.97 -21.08
C TRP A 190 10.56 -2.10 -22.54
N CYS A 191 10.13 -1.01 -23.19
CA CYS A 191 9.96 -0.97 -24.65
C CYS A 191 11.26 -1.31 -25.38
N GLY A 192 12.38 -0.80 -24.88
CA GLY A 192 13.72 -1.06 -25.42
C GLY A 192 14.02 -2.56 -25.55
N PHE A 193 13.58 -3.40 -24.61
CA PHE A 193 13.76 -4.85 -24.70
C PHE A 193 12.97 -5.49 -25.85
N ALA A 194 11.72 -5.10 -26.04
CA ALA A 194 10.88 -5.62 -27.13
C ALA A 194 11.44 -5.22 -28.50
N PHE A 195 11.84 -3.95 -28.66
CA PHE A 195 12.48 -3.47 -29.89
C PHE A 195 13.85 -4.12 -30.13
N SER A 196 14.66 -4.31 -29.09
CA SER A 196 15.95 -5.00 -29.21
C SER A 196 15.78 -6.44 -29.68
N TRP A 197 14.74 -7.13 -29.20
CA TRP A 197 14.39 -8.47 -29.68
C TRP A 197 13.96 -8.43 -31.15
N PHE A 198 13.08 -7.49 -31.51
CA PHE A 198 12.59 -7.34 -32.88
C PHE A 198 13.71 -7.16 -33.89
N LEU A 199 14.66 -6.27 -33.59
CA LEU A 199 15.79 -5.97 -34.48
C LEU A 199 16.84 -7.10 -34.51
N SER A 200 16.90 -7.93 -33.47
CA SER A 200 17.89 -8.99 -33.32
C SER A 200 17.78 -10.08 -34.40
N PRO A 201 18.77 -10.99 -34.49
CA PRO A 201 18.68 -12.17 -35.36
C PRO A 201 17.46 -13.06 -35.12
N HIS A 202 16.77 -12.92 -33.98
CA HIS A 202 15.57 -13.69 -33.67
C HIS A 202 14.30 -13.13 -34.32
N GLY A 203 14.26 -11.82 -34.53
CA GLY A 203 13.16 -11.11 -35.19
C GLY A 203 13.44 -10.94 -36.68
N ILE A 204 13.69 -9.69 -37.10
CA ILE A 204 13.92 -9.32 -38.51
C ILE A 204 15.41 -9.32 -38.91
N ASN A 205 16.33 -9.65 -38.01
CA ASN A 205 17.77 -9.80 -38.30
C ASN A 205 18.42 -8.55 -38.91
N VAL A 206 18.07 -7.37 -38.38
CA VAL A 206 18.66 -6.08 -38.80
C VAL A 206 19.97 -5.79 -38.07
N VAL A 207 20.11 -6.27 -36.83
CA VAL A 207 21.33 -6.09 -36.03
C VAL A 207 21.99 -7.43 -35.69
N SER A 208 23.31 -7.42 -35.53
CA SER A 208 24.06 -8.61 -35.12
C SER A 208 23.70 -9.06 -33.70
N TYR A 209 24.00 -10.32 -33.38
CA TYR A 209 23.79 -10.87 -32.04
C TYR A 209 24.53 -10.06 -30.97
N GLU A 210 25.77 -9.65 -31.25
CA GLU A 210 26.57 -8.85 -30.30
C GLU A 210 26.00 -7.45 -30.09
N PHE A 211 25.52 -6.81 -31.16
CA PHE A 211 24.87 -5.52 -31.02
C PHE A 211 23.54 -5.63 -30.25
N SER A 212 22.79 -6.72 -30.44
CA SER A 212 21.62 -7.01 -29.64
C SER A 212 21.97 -7.15 -28.15
N ASN A 213 23.03 -7.91 -27.81
CA ASN A 213 23.53 -8.04 -26.44
C ASN A 213 23.90 -6.69 -25.83
N PHE A 214 24.57 -5.83 -26.60
CA PHE A 214 24.86 -4.45 -26.21
C PHE A 214 23.58 -3.68 -25.86
N LEU A 215 22.56 -3.68 -26.73
CA LEU A 215 21.28 -2.99 -26.47
C LEU A 215 20.59 -3.51 -25.21
N PHE A 216 20.56 -4.84 -25.02
CA PHE A 216 20.00 -5.43 -23.80
C PHE A 216 20.74 -4.98 -22.54
N ALA A 217 22.07 -4.91 -22.57
CA ALA A 217 22.87 -4.40 -21.45
C ALA A 217 22.61 -2.91 -21.17
N VAL A 218 22.45 -2.09 -22.23
CA VAL A 218 22.07 -0.67 -22.12
C VAL A 218 20.74 -0.51 -21.41
N PHE A 219 19.73 -1.33 -21.71
CA PHE A 219 18.41 -1.26 -21.07
C PHE A 219 18.33 -1.93 -19.69
N ASP A 220 19.24 -2.86 -19.38
CA ASP A 220 19.34 -3.49 -18.05
C ASP A 220 19.74 -2.47 -16.96
N VAL A 221 20.61 -1.50 -17.26
CA VAL A 221 21.03 -0.44 -16.31
C VAL A 221 19.85 0.44 -15.84
N PRO A 222 19.08 1.11 -16.72
CA PRO A 222 17.96 1.94 -16.30
C PRO A 222 16.84 1.14 -15.65
N SER A 223 16.51 -0.05 -16.20
CA SER A 223 15.38 -0.86 -15.74
C SER A 223 15.57 -1.50 -14.36
N LYS A 224 16.82 -1.70 -13.92
CA LYS A 224 17.15 -2.38 -12.66
C LYS A 224 17.89 -1.46 -11.71
N THR A 225 19.06 -0.99 -12.11
CA THR A 225 19.97 -0.22 -11.25
C THR A 225 19.41 1.17 -10.98
N MET A 226 19.13 1.96 -12.02
CA MET A 226 18.61 3.32 -11.84
C MET A 226 17.20 3.29 -11.24
N TRP A 227 16.33 2.39 -11.74
CA TRP A 227 15.02 2.13 -11.14
C TRP A 227 15.17 1.94 -9.63
N GLY A 228 16.05 1.03 -9.19
CA GLY A 228 16.25 0.69 -7.78
C GLY A 228 16.65 1.90 -6.93
N ILE A 229 17.59 2.69 -7.44
CA ILE A 229 18.07 3.91 -6.78
C ILE A 229 16.94 4.95 -6.68
N PHE A 230 16.17 5.16 -7.75
CA PHE A 230 15.06 6.09 -7.76
C PHE A 230 13.95 5.69 -6.79
N GLY A 231 13.55 4.42 -6.78
CA GLY A 231 12.53 3.92 -5.85
C GLY A 231 12.97 4.02 -4.39
N TRP A 232 14.23 3.69 -4.09
CA TRP A 232 14.80 3.92 -2.75
C TRP A 232 14.80 5.40 -2.37
N TYR A 233 15.24 6.28 -3.27
CA TYR A 233 15.34 7.71 -3.02
C TYR A 233 13.95 8.33 -2.81
N LEU A 234 12.96 7.94 -3.61
CA LEU A 234 11.57 8.34 -3.46
C LEU A 234 11.03 7.98 -2.07
N ARG A 235 11.08 6.70 -1.69
CA ARG A 235 10.55 6.21 -0.41
C ARG A 235 11.26 6.86 0.78
N TRP A 236 12.60 6.88 0.76
CA TRP A 236 13.37 7.27 1.95
C TRP A 236 13.65 8.78 2.07
N ASN A 237 13.97 9.45 0.97
CA ASN A 237 14.36 10.86 1.03
C ASN A 237 13.20 11.82 0.82
N ILE A 238 12.15 11.42 0.09
CA ILE A 238 11.04 12.29 -0.21
C ILE A 238 9.84 11.96 0.67
N LEU A 239 9.30 10.73 0.55
CA LEU A 239 8.06 10.37 1.24
C LEU A 239 8.24 10.35 2.75
N ARG A 240 9.22 9.63 3.29
CA ARG A 240 9.45 9.59 4.75
C ARG A 240 9.74 10.96 5.37
N LYS A 241 10.43 11.86 4.65
CA LYS A 241 10.67 13.23 5.15
C LYS A 241 9.39 14.07 5.09
N ALA A 242 8.56 13.87 4.06
CA ALA A 242 7.24 14.48 3.99
C ALA A 242 6.35 13.98 5.13
N ASP A 243 6.28 12.67 5.37
CA ASP A 243 5.50 12.05 6.44
C ASP A 243 6.01 12.41 7.83
N GLY A 244 7.32 12.51 8.04
CA GLY A 244 7.88 12.99 9.31
C GLY A 244 7.47 14.44 9.59
N SER A 245 7.46 15.30 8.56
CA SER A 245 7.00 16.68 8.67
C SER A 245 5.48 16.79 8.81
N LEU A 246 4.73 15.86 8.20
CA LEU A 246 3.28 15.78 8.32
C LEU A 246 2.92 15.27 9.72
N ASN A 247 3.54 14.20 10.20
CA ASN A 247 3.29 13.67 11.55
C ASN A 247 3.65 14.68 12.63
N GLU A 248 4.70 15.48 12.48
CA GLU A 248 4.99 16.52 13.47
C GLU A 248 3.97 17.67 13.42
N LYS A 249 3.57 18.12 12.22
CA LYS A 249 2.59 19.21 12.05
C LYS A 249 1.16 18.76 12.40
N THR A 250 0.79 17.57 11.98
CA THR A 250 -0.48 16.92 12.27
C THR A 250 -0.52 16.53 13.73
N ALA A 251 0.52 15.96 14.36
CA ALA A 251 0.51 15.76 15.81
C ALA A 251 0.42 17.07 16.59
N LYS A 252 1.10 18.14 16.15
CA LYS A 252 0.96 19.48 16.74
C LYS A 252 -0.44 20.08 16.53
N ALA A 253 -1.04 19.89 15.35
CA ALA A 253 -2.38 20.37 15.04
C ALA A 253 -3.46 19.53 15.77
N LEU A 254 -3.32 18.20 15.83
CA LEU A 254 -4.21 17.30 16.55
C LEU A 254 -4.12 17.54 18.06
N ALA A 255 -2.91 17.73 18.60
CA ALA A 255 -2.70 18.08 20.01
C ALA A 255 -3.30 19.44 20.38
N VAL A 256 -3.50 20.33 19.39
CA VAL A 256 -4.14 21.64 19.59
C VAL A 256 -5.65 21.59 19.33
N GLN A 257 -6.15 20.61 18.56
CA GLN A 257 -7.48 20.70 17.95
C GLN A 257 -8.41 19.52 18.21
N ILE A 258 -7.95 18.37 18.72
CA ILE A 258 -8.84 17.22 18.99
C ILE A 258 -8.61 16.73 20.42
N LYS A 259 -9.29 17.38 21.36
CA LYS A 259 -9.69 16.68 22.58
C LYS A 259 -10.79 15.71 22.17
N ALA A 260 -10.43 14.48 21.84
CA ALA A 260 -11.44 13.49 21.48
C ALA A 260 -12.37 13.30 22.68
N LYS A 261 -13.68 13.32 22.42
CA LYS A 261 -14.67 13.10 23.47
C LYS A 261 -14.81 11.62 23.69
N VAL A 262 -14.65 11.18 24.94
CA VAL A 262 -14.63 9.75 25.26
C VAL A 262 -15.83 9.43 26.15
N CYS A 263 -16.77 8.63 25.66
CA CYS A 263 -17.87 8.16 26.49
C CYS A 263 -17.44 6.94 27.29
N ILE A 264 -17.47 7.01 28.62
CA ILE A 264 -17.18 5.90 29.53
C ILE A 264 -18.51 5.31 29.99
N VAL A 265 -18.67 3.99 29.80
CA VAL A 265 -19.83 3.22 30.25
C VAL A 265 -19.32 2.12 31.16
N ASP A 266 -19.58 2.26 32.46
CA ASP A 266 -19.13 1.32 33.49
C ASP A 266 -20.23 1.16 34.55
N ASN A 267 -20.45 -0.06 35.02
CA ASN A 267 -21.34 -0.28 36.17
C ASN A 267 -20.67 0.11 37.50
N ASP A 268 -19.33 0.07 37.57
CA ASP A 268 -18.55 0.51 38.71
C ASP A 268 -18.16 1.98 38.55
N MET A 269 -18.90 2.86 39.24
CA MET A 269 -18.63 4.29 39.26
C MET A 269 -17.23 4.65 39.81
N THR A 270 -16.60 3.77 40.58
CA THR A 270 -15.23 3.95 41.06
C THR A 270 -14.24 3.87 39.90
N MET A 271 -14.41 2.85 39.04
CA MET A 271 -13.61 2.68 37.83
C MET A 271 -13.91 3.76 36.79
N ALA A 272 -15.19 4.12 36.60
CA ALA A 272 -15.57 5.23 35.72
C ALA A 272 -14.85 6.53 36.09
N HIS A 273 -14.82 6.89 37.38
CA HIS A 273 -14.12 8.09 37.86
C HIS A 273 -12.60 7.97 37.75
N TYR A 274 -12.03 6.78 37.95
CA TYR A 274 -10.61 6.54 37.71
C TYR A 274 -10.25 6.79 36.23
N LEU A 275 -11.02 6.21 35.31
CA LEU A 275 -10.86 6.41 33.86
C LEU A 275 -11.08 7.86 33.46
N LEU A 276 -12.08 8.54 34.04
CA LEU A 276 -12.33 9.97 33.84
C LEU A 276 -11.08 10.80 34.19
N ALA A 277 -10.50 10.60 35.39
CA ALA A 277 -9.31 11.31 35.83
C ALA A 277 -8.10 11.02 34.93
N LYS A 278 -7.92 9.74 34.55
CA LYS A 278 -6.81 9.30 33.70
C LYS A 278 -6.92 9.89 32.29
N LEU A 279 -8.10 9.81 31.66
CA LEU A 279 -8.35 10.34 30.32
C LEU A 279 -8.27 11.87 30.30
N THR A 280 -8.77 12.54 31.34
CA THR A 280 -8.62 14.00 31.49
C THR A 280 -7.14 14.40 31.55
N SER A 281 -6.30 13.64 32.28
CA SER A 281 -4.85 13.90 32.34
C SER A 281 -4.13 13.71 31.00
N MET A 282 -4.73 12.93 30.08
CA MET A 282 -4.24 12.72 28.72
C MET A 282 -4.84 13.72 27.71
N SER A 283 -5.54 14.77 28.19
CA SER A 283 -6.21 15.79 27.37
C SER A 283 -7.41 15.29 26.55
N TYR A 284 -8.08 14.20 26.97
CA TYR A 284 -9.39 13.84 26.44
C TYR A 284 -10.51 14.63 27.14
N GLU A 285 -11.71 14.65 26.55
CA GLU A 285 -12.94 15.15 27.17
C GLU A 285 -13.85 13.96 27.51
N PRO A 286 -13.60 13.27 28.62
CA PRO A 286 -14.40 12.11 28.97
C PRO A 286 -15.77 12.52 29.52
N VAL A 287 -16.81 11.78 29.12
CA VAL A 287 -18.19 11.90 29.58
C VAL A 287 -18.61 10.53 30.11
N ILE A 288 -19.11 10.47 31.34
CA ILE A 288 -19.60 9.21 31.92
C ILE A 288 -21.06 9.05 31.54
N ALA A 289 -21.42 7.90 30.99
CA ALA A 289 -22.81 7.46 30.86
C ALA A 289 -23.11 6.45 31.98
N SER A 290 -24.10 6.77 32.81
CA SER A 290 -24.52 5.91 33.92
C SER A 290 -25.31 4.68 33.47
N ASN A 291 -25.82 4.69 32.23
CA ASN A 291 -26.60 3.61 31.64
C ASN A 291 -26.55 3.67 30.10
N PRO A 292 -27.00 2.60 29.40
CA PRO A 292 -26.97 2.58 27.94
C PRO A 292 -27.83 3.64 27.24
N GLU A 293 -28.95 4.07 27.82
CA GLU A 293 -29.80 5.11 27.24
C GLU A 293 -29.09 6.47 27.22
N GLU A 294 -28.40 6.81 28.31
CA GLU A 294 -27.56 8.01 28.42
C GLU A 294 -26.39 7.96 27.43
N MET A 295 -25.77 6.80 27.25
CA MET A 295 -24.74 6.60 26.23
C MET A 295 -25.30 6.88 24.82
N TYR A 296 -26.47 6.37 24.47
CA TYR A 296 -27.09 6.67 23.17
C TYR A 296 -27.38 8.16 23.01
N ALA A 297 -27.89 8.83 24.06
CA ALA A 297 -28.11 10.28 24.03
C ALA A 297 -26.81 11.07 23.78
N ILE A 298 -25.70 10.67 24.41
CA ILE A 298 -24.37 11.25 24.21
C ILE A 298 -23.88 11.01 22.76
N ILE A 299 -24.09 9.81 22.22
CA ILE A 299 -23.71 9.48 20.84
C ILE A 299 -24.54 10.29 19.83
N ASP A 300 -25.85 10.36 20.03
CA ASP A 300 -26.79 11.09 19.16
C ASP A 300 -26.52 12.60 19.17
N ALA A 301 -26.14 13.15 20.34
CA ALA A 301 -25.69 14.52 20.47
C ALA A 301 -24.33 14.80 19.80
N GLY A 302 -23.62 13.75 19.34
CA GLY A 302 -22.27 13.87 18.78
C GLY A 302 -21.23 14.25 19.84
N GLU A 303 -21.48 13.88 21.10
CA GLU A 303 -20.62 14.15 22.25
C GLU A 303 -19.65 13.00 22.56
N ALA A 304 -19.57 11.99 21.69
CA ALA A 304 -18.57 10.93 21.79
C ALA A 304 -17.92 10.61 20.44
N ASP A 305 -16.60 10.52 20.44
CA ASP A 305 -15.78 10.04 19.32
C ASP A 305 -15.31 8.60 19.54
N VAL A 306 -15.20 8.16 20.81
CA VAL A 306 -14.77 6.83 21.23
C VAL A 306 -15.60 6.39 22.43
N ILE A 307 -15.93 5.10 22.50
CA ILE A 307 -16.66 4.51 23.64
C ILE A 307 -15.73 3.58 24.40
N PHE A 308 -15.57 3.79 25.70
CA PHE A 308 -14.94 2.88 26.64
C PHE A 308 -16.05 2.17 27.41
N MET A 309 -16.15 0.85 27.30
CA MET A 309 -17.24 0.09 27.91
C MET A 309 -16.71 -1.05 28.75
N GLU A 310 -17.23 -1.22 29.96
CA GLU A 310 -16.96 -2.41 30.77
C GLU A 310 -17.50 -3.66 30.03
N TYR A 311 -16.72 -4.73 29.97
CA TYR A 311 -17.07 -5.97 29.28
C TYR A 311 -18.38 -6.57 29.83
N GLY A 312 -18.61 -6.47 31.14
CA GLY A 312 -19.86 -6.89 31.78
C GLY A 312 -21.08 -6.12 31.28
N VAL A 313 -20.95 -4.82 30.99
CA VAL A 313 -22.02 -4.02 30.35
C VAL A 313 -22.25 -4.47 28.92
N ALA A 314 -21.18 -4.76 28.18
CA ALA A 314 -21.26 -5.22 26.81
C ALA A 314 -21.96 -6.59 26.67
N GLU A 315 -21.81 -7.48 27.67
CA GLU A 315 -22.50 -8.77 27.71
C GLU A 315 -23.89 -8.74 28.36
N ALA A 316 -24.12 -7.89 29.36
CA ALA A 316 -25.38 -7.83 30.11
C ALA A 316 -26.50 -7.08 29.37
N GLY A 317 -26.17 -6.30 28.35
CA GLY A 317 -27.17 -5.80 27.42
C GLY A 317 -27.92 -6.97 26.76
N GLU A 318 -29.23 -6.83 26.51
CA GLU A 318 -29.87 -7.69 25.51
C GLU A 318 -28.98 -7.71 24.26
N HIS A 319 -28.90 -8.86 23.55
CA HIS A 319 -28.02 -9.08 22.40
C HIS A 319 -28.08 -7.99 21.29
N SER A 320 -28.97 -7.01 21.40
CA SER A 320 -29.07 -5.78 20.63
C SER A 320 -27.99 -4.74 20.93
N LEU A 321 -27.54 -4.52 22.18
CA LEU A 321 -26.79 -3.30 22.51
C LEU A 321 -25.44 -3.16 21.79
N PRO A 322 -24.51 -4.13 21.86
CA PRO A 322 -23.25 -4.04 21.12
C PRO A 322 -23.51 -4.05 19.61
N ARG A 323 -24.51 -4.84 19.18
CA ARG A 323 -24.89 -4.98 17.77
C ARG A 323 -25.30 -3.62 17.21
N ASP A 324 -26.21 -2.92 17.87
CA ASP A 324 -26.72 -1.63 17.43
C ASP A 324 -25.65 -0.54 17.47
N ILE A 325 -24.74 -0.56 18.46
CA ILE A 325 -23.60 0.36 18.49
C ILE A 325 -22.65 0.11 17.31
N PHE A 326 -22.24 -1.14 17.09
CA PHE A 326 -21.31 -1.51 16.02
C PHE A 326 -21.91 -1.31 14.62
N TYR A 327 -23.21 -1.54 14.45
CA TYR A 327 -23.87 -1.42 13.15
C TYR A 327 -24.37 -0.01 12.85
N ASN A 328 -24.94 0.71 13.83
CA ASN A 328 -25.61 1.99 13.57
C ASN A 328 -24.67 3.19 13.73
N PHE A 329 -23.73 3.15 14.68
CA PHE A 329 -22.98 4.35 15.06
C PHE A 329 -21.53 4.41 14.54
N ARG A 330 -20.95 3.30 14.06
CA ARG A 330 -19.57 3.22 13.52
C ARG A 330 -18.51 3.87 14.42
N LEU A 331 -18.76 3.98 15.72
CA LEU A 331 -17.79 4.50 16.68
C LEU A 331 -16.84 3.36 17.11
N PRO A 332 -15.55 3.64 17.30
CA PRO A 332 -14.64 2.68 17.93
C PRO A 332 -15.07 2.43 19.38
N VAL A 333 -15.25 1.16 19.73
CA VAL A 333 -15.58 0.70 21.08
C VAL A 333 -14.38 -0.04 21.64
N ILE A 334 -13.93 0.36 22.83
CA ILE A 334 -12.87 -0.29 23.60
C ILE A 334 -13.53 -0.94 24.81
N ALA A 335 -13.57 -2.28 24.80
CA ALA A 335 -14.08 -3.04 25.93
C ALA A 335 -12.94 -3.32 26.95
N TYR A 336 -13.20 -3.17 28.24
CA TYR A 336 -12.25 -3.49 29.32
C TYR A 336 -12.94 -4.26 30.45
N GLY A 337 -12.19 -5.09 31.18
CA GLY A 337 -12.75 -5.93 32.25
C GLY A 337 -11.67 -6.81 32.89
N TYR A 338 -11.94 -7.28 34.12
CA TYR A 338 -10.97 -8.02 34.93
C TYR A 338 -10.82 -9.51 34.56
N ASP A 339 -11.85 -10.10 33.92
CA ASP A 339 -11.89 -11.51 33.50
C ASP A 339 -12.21 -11.64 32.00
N ILE A 340 -11.44 -10.96 31.15
CA ILE A 340 -11.53 -11.21 29.71
C ILE A 340 -10.68 -12.44 29.41
N PRO A 341 -11.26 -13.62 29.07
CA PRO A 341 -10.46 -14.73 28.57
C PRO A 341 -9.67 -14.26 27.36
N PHE A 342 -8.37 -14.57 27.29
CA PHE A 342 -7.44 -14.07 26.26
C PHE A 342 -7.95 -14.26 24.81
N ASP A 343 -8.94 -15.12 24.61
CA ASP A 343 -9.52 -15.49 23.33
C ASP A 343 -10.57 -14.49 22.80
N THR A 344 -11.09 -13.55 23.62
CA THR A 344 -12.17 -12.62 23.25
C THR A 344 -11.71 -11.22 22.80
N PHE A 345 -10.41 -10.92 22.75
CA PHE A 345 -9.91 -9.60 22.31
C PHE A 345 -10.04 -9.30 20.80
N PHE A 346 -10.86 -10.05 20.07
CA PHE A 346 -11.16 -9.75 18.68
C PHE A 346 -12.26 -8.71 18.55
N LEU A 347 -11.84 -7.46 18.39
CA LEU A 347 -12.56 -6.40 17.69
C LEU A 347 -13.29 -6.97 16.46
N ARG A 348 -14.58 -7.28 16.58
CA ARG A 348 -15.43 -7.68 15.45
C ARG A 348 -15.97 -6.43 14.75
N SER A 349 -15.07 -5.58 14.27
CA SER A 349 -15.38 -4.70 13.14
C SER A 349 -15.26 -5.54 11.87
N LYS A 350 -16.38 -5.78 11.18
CA LYS A 350 -16.42 -6.51 9.90
C LYS A 350 -15.65 -5.78 8.76
N HIS A 351 -14.98 -4.66 9.07
CA HIS A 351 -14.13 -3.90 8.16
C HIS A 351 -12.69 -3.66 8.64
N ILE A 352 -12.25 -4.26 9.76
CA ILE A 352 -10.86 -4.16 10.22
C ILE A 352 -10.34 -5.58 10.48
N THR A 353 -10.15 -6.34 9.40
CA THR A 353 -9.19 -7.44 9.37
C THR A 353 -7.97 -6.94 8.61
N ASP A 354 -7.18 -6.10 9.26
CA ASP A 354 -5.76 -5.89 8.93
C ASP A 354 -5.04 -5.47 10.21
N THR A 355 -4.45 -6.48 10.86
CA THR A 355 -3.23 -6.47 11.68
C THR A 355 -2.73 -5.10 12.18
N ILE A 356 -2.93 -4.82 13.47
CA ILE A 356 -2.12 -3.84 14.20
C ILE A 356 -0.79 -4.53 14.56
N HIS A 357 0.21 -4.40 13.70
CA HIS A 357 1.62 -4.55 14.09
C HIS A 357 2.23 -3.16 14.17
N GLY A 358 2.43 -2.65 15.38
CA GLY A 358 3.04 -1.33 15.56
C GLY A 358 2.98 -0.77 16.97
N LEU A 359 3.48 -1.51 17.96
CA LEU A 359 4.02 -0.88 19.17
C LEU A 359 5.55 -1.01 19.13
N PRO A 360 6.32 -0.01 19.63
CA PRO A 360 7.76 -0.10 19.73
C PRO A 360 8.15 -1.31 20.60
N GLY A 361 9.09 -2.11 20.11
CA GLY A 361 9.45 -3.43 20.66
C GLY A 361 10.16 -3.46 22.01
N ASP A 362 9.95 -2.46 22.88
CA ASP A 362 10.62 -2.38 24.20
C ASP A 362 9.62 -2.18 25.36
N VAL A 363 8.34 -2.50 25.19
CA VAL A 363 7.41 -2.62 26.33
C VAL A 363 7.18 -4.09 26.59
N GLU A 364 7.84 -4.63 27.61
CA GLU A 364 7.49 -5.90 28.23
C GLU A 364 6.03 -5.79 28.73
N ILE A 365 5.11 -6.35 27.95
CA ILE A 365 3.68 -6.43 28.29
C ILE A 365 3.51 -7.18 29.62
N ASP A 366 4.38 -8.16 29.89
CA ASP A 366 4.39 -8.91 31.15
C ASP A 366 4.72 -8.03 32.36
N ALA A 367 5.61 -7.03 32.22
CA ALA A 367 5.94 -6.07 33.27
C ALA A 367 4.84 -5.01 33.51
N ALA A 368 3.97 -4.78 32.52
CA ALA A 368 2.80 -3.91 32.67
C ALA A 368 1.65 -4.64 33.40
N ILE A 369 1.55 -5.97 33.26
CA ILE A 369 0.55 -6.81 33.92
C ILE A 369 0.93 -7.07 35.39
N GLU A 370 2.22 -7.23 35.72
CA GLU A 370 2.66 -7.39 37.13
C GLU A 370 2.47 -6.14 38.02
N ARG A 371 2.21 -4.96 37.44
CA ARG A 371 1.90 -3.73 38.21
C ARG A 371 0.44 -3.60 38.65
N TRP A 372 -0.42 -4.55 38.30
CA TRP A 372 -1.83 -4.59 38.72
C TRP A 372 -2.05 -5.52 39.93
N ALA A 373 -1.15 -5.49 40.91
CA ALA A 373 -1.40 -6.12 42.19
C ALA A 373 -2.56 -5.38 42.92
N PRO A 374 -3.44 -6.10 43.64
CA PRO A 374 -4.47 -5.45 44.45
C PRO A 374 -3.81 -4.60 45.53
N VAL A 375 -4.40 -3.44 45.82
CA VAL A 375 -3.98 -2.55 46.90
C VAL A 375 -4.01 -3.34 48.23
N PRO A 376 -2.94 -3.34 49.05
CA PRO A 376 -2.98 -3.96 50.37
C PRO A 376 -4.04 -3.29 51.24
N GLY A 377 -5.09 -4.02 51.62
CA GLY A 377 -6.10 -3.55 52.58
C GLY A 377 -7.58 -3.69 52.19
N MET A 378 -7.93 -4.30 51.05
CA MET A 378 -9.32 -4.73 50.80
C MET A 378 -9.50 -6.18 51.24
N GLU A 379 -10.00 -6.37 52.46
CA GLU A 379 -10.34 -7.70 53.01
C GLU A 379 -11.63 -8.28 52.38
N GLU A 380 -11.67 -9.60 52.38
CA GLU A 380 -12.47 -10.55 51.59
C GLU A 380 -13.96 -10.69 52.03
N GLU A 381 -14.51 -9.78 52.83
CA GLU A 381 -15.78 -10.03 53.55
C GLU A 381 -17.08 -9.67 52.79
N SER A 382 -17.03 -9.00 51.63
CA SER A 382 -18.25 -8.60 50.90
C SER A 382 -18.70 -9.57 49.80
N TYR A 383 -17.98 -10.66 49.56
CA TYR A 383 -18.20 -11.55 48.39
C TYR A 383 -19.10 -12.78 48.64
N ALA A 384 -19.55 -13.04 49.87
CA ALA A 384 -20.26 -14.28 50.20
C ALA A 384 -21.79 -14.30 49.92
N THR A 385 -22.42 -13.20 49.48
CA THR A 385 -23.89 -13.13 49.32
C THR A 385 -24.34 -12.70 47.93
N ARG A 386 -24.05 -13.51 46.90
CA ARG A 386 -24.82 -13.46 45.63
C ARG A 386 -25.25 -14.86 45.23
N GLN A 387 -26.57 -15.10 45.23
CA GLN A 387 -27.15 -16.31 44.66
C GLN A 387 -27.36 -16.15 43.13
N PRO A 388 -27.22 -17.23 42.34
CA PRO A 388 -27.46 -17.20 40.90
C PRO A 388 -28.96 -17.02 40.59
N ILE A 389 -29.28 -16.05 39.73
CA ILE A 389 -30.63 -15.79 39.23
C ILE A 389 -30.97 -16.83 38.16
N ASN A 390 -32.06 -17.58 38.36
CA ASN A 390 -32.54 -18.64 37.48
C ASN A 390 -33.46 -18.04 36.38
N THR A 391 -32.90 -17.65 35.23
CA THR A 391 -33.61 -16.99 34.11
C THR A 391 -34.27 -17.97 33.13
N ARG A 392 -35.20 -18.81 33.62
CA ARG A 392 -36.02 -19.67 32.73
C ARG A 392 -37.53 -19.45 32.79
N LYS A 393 -38.01 -18.42 33.50
CA LYS A 393 -39.46 -18.18 33.67
C LYS A 393 -40.01 -16.84 33.16
N ALA A 394 -39.17 -15.95 32.63
CA ALA A 394 -39.63 -14.64 32.12
C ALA A 394 -39.89 -14.60 30.60
N ALA A 395 -39.43 -15.60 29.83
CA ALA A 395 -39.49 -15.57 28.36
C ALA A 395 -40.86 -15.98 27.75
N ALA A 396 -41.88 -16.25 28.54
CA ALA A 396 -43.17 -16.78 28.04
C ALA A 396 -44.33 -15.78 28.04
N ALA A 397 -44.13 -14.52 28.45
CA ALA A 397 -45.22 -13.57 28.63
C ALA A 397 -45.20 -12.33 27.71
N ALA A 398 -44.20 -12.16 26.84
CA ALA A 398 -44.01 -10.91 26.08
C ALA A 398 -44.25 -11.02 24.56
N VAL A 399 -44.91 -12.08 24.07
CA VAL A 399 -45.18 -12.28 22.62
C VAL A 399 -46.63 -11.92 22.23
N ALA A 400 -47.42 -11.32 23.12
CA ALA A 400 -48.80 -10.98 22.83
C ALA A 400 -49.11 -9.53 23.22
N THR A 401 -48.61 -8.57 22.43
CA THR A 401 -49.23 -7.25 22.13
C THR A 401 -48.19 -6.33 21.47
N ALA A 402 -48.15 -6.29 20.13
CA ALA A 402 -47.64 -5.16 19.36
C ALA A 402 -47.92 -5.35 17.85
N GLU A 403 -49.20 -5.35 17.47
CA GLU A 403 -49.62 -4.88 16.16
C GLU A 403 -50.37 -3.56 16.38
N ASP A 404 -50.24 -2.63 15.44
CA ASP A 404 -50.81 -1.27 15.37
C ASP A 404 -50.03 -0.15 16.09
N ASN A 405 -49.13 0.50 15.34
CA ASN A 405 -49.13 1.96 15.11
C ASN A 405 -47.89 2.39 14.30
N ALA A 406 -48.02 2.46 12.98
CA ALA A 406 -47.04 3.09 12.10
C ALA A 406 -47.34 4.59 11.98
N VAL A 407 -46.61 5.42 12.74
CA VAL A 407 -46.53 6.87 12.52
C VAL A 407 -45.15 7.18 11.94
N ALA A 408 -45.13 7.94 10.86
CA ALA A 408 -43.92 8.31 10.12
C ALA A 408 -42.89 9.00 11.03
N ALA A 409 -41.76 8.34 11.25
CA ALA A 409 -40.60 8.92 11.92
C ALA A 409 -39.95 9.99 11.01
N PRO A 410 -39.50 11.13 11.56
CA PRO A 410 -38.80 12.14 10.77
C PRO A 410 -37.46 11.58 10.28
N LEU A 411 -37.11 11.90 9.03
CA LEU A 411 -35.81 11.60 8.45
C LEU A 411 -34.71 12.26 9.31
N LEU A 412 -34.09 11.46 10.18
CA LEU A 412 -32.92 11.83 10.96
C LEU A 412 -31.79 12.22 10.00
N GLN A 413 -31.36 13.49 10.07
CA GLN A 413 -30.18 13.95 9.34
C GLN A 413 -28.93 13.30 9.94
N ARG A 414 -28.21 12.60 9.08
CA ARG A 414 -26.97 11.87 9.41
C ARG A 414 -25.86 12.81 9.87
N THR A 415 -25.33 12.57 11.06
CA THR A 415 -24.07 13.16 11.55
C THR A 415 -22.88 12.45 10.90
N PRO A 416 -21.87 13.18 10.37
CA PRO A 416 -20.68 12.57 9.76
C PRO A 416 -19.85 11.81 10.79
N SER A 417 -19.31 10.64 10.41
CA SER A 417 -18.48 9.80 11.29
C SER A 417 -17.14 10.48 11.65
N PHE A 418 -16.43 10.01 12.68
CA PHE A 418 -15.09 10.51 13.03
C PHE A 418 -14.12 10.47 11.84
N THR A 419 -14.15 9.39 11.05
CA THR A 419 -13.34 9.25 9.83
C THR A 419 -13.76 10.25 8.75
N GLU A 420 -15.06 10.52 8.60
CA GLU A 420 -15.57 11.53 7.66
C GLU A 420 -15.24 12.94 8.12
N LYS A 421 -15.37 13.27 9.41
CA LYS A 421 -14.95 14.54 10.00
C LYS A 421 -13.44 14.75 9.84
N ALA A 422 -12.63 13.72 10.15
CA ALA A 422 -11.19 13.75 9.94
C ALA A 422 -10.83 13.92 8.46
N THR A 423 -11.54 13.25 7.56
CA THR A 423 -11.33 13.38 6.10
C THR A 423 -11.78 14.74 5.59
N MET A 424 -12.89 15.30 6.08
CA MET A 424 -13.37 16.65 5.74
C MET A 424 -12.39 17.72 6.24
N ILE A 425 -11.85 17.57 7.45
CA ILE A 425 -10.82 18.46 8.01
C ILE A 425 -9.52 18.35 7.21
N LEU A 426 -9.09 17.12 6.88
CA LEU A 426 -7.91 16.87 6.04
C LEU A 426 -8.10 17.45 4.63
N THR A 427 -9.29 17.32 4.04
CA THR A 427 -9.64 17.87 2.72
C THR A 427 -9.69 19.40 2.73
N ALA A 428 -10.26 20.00 3.78
CA ALA A 428 -10.28 21.45 3.98
C ALA A 428 -8.87 22.02 4.23
N SER A 429 -8.00 21.27 4.92
CA SER A 429 -6.60 21.65 5.14
C SER A 429 -5.72 21.52 3.89
N ALA A 430 -6.09 20.62 2.97
CA ALA A 430 -5.37 20.39 1.72
C ALA A 430 -5.61 21.49 0.66
N ASN A 431 -6.66 22.31 0.80
CA ASN A 431 -6.91 23.46 -0.07
C ASN A 431 -7.61 24.61 0.69
N PRO A 432 -6.87 25.54 1.33
CA PRO A 432 -7.44 26.62 2.13
C PRO A 432 -8.21 27.69 1.32
N TYR A 433 -8.36 27.52 0.00
CA TYR A 433 -9.08 28.44 -0.89
C TYR A 433 -10.37 27.88 -1.48
N ALA A 434 -10.77 26.65 -1.15
CA ALA A 434 -12.05 26.09 -1.57
C ALA A 434 -13.18 26.57 -0.65
N VAL A 435 -13.59 27.83 -0.80
CA VAL A 435 -14.86 28.33 -0.22
C VAL A 435 -15.99 27.79 -1.10
N PRO A 436 -17.04 27.14 -0.56
CA PRO A 436 -18.23 26.83 -1.35
C PRO A 436 -18.84 28.16 -1.80
N ALA A 437 -19.03 28.32 -3.11
CA ALA A 437 -19.67 29.49 -3.68
C ALA A 437 -21.04 29.69 -3.02
N VAL A 438 -21.16 30.73 -2.20
CA VAL A 438 -22.44 31.25 -1.76
C VAL A 438 -23.06 31.89 -2.99
N GLU A 439 -24.16 31.32 -3.48
CA GLU A 439 -24.98 31.95 -4.53
C GLU A 439 -25.34 33.36 -4.07
N ALA A 440 -24.85 34.37 -4.79
CA ALA A 440 -25.24 35.74 -4.56
C ALA A 440 -26.73 35.90 -4.92
N PRO A 441 -27.51 36.65 -4.13
CA PRO A 441 -28.90 36.91 -4.45
C PRO A 441 -29.01 37.61 -5.81
N PRO A 442 -30.07 37.34 -6.60
CA PRO A 442 -30.22 37.90 -7.94
C PRO A 442 -30.21 39.43 -7.88
N SER A 443 -29.27 40.03 -8.61
CA SER A 443 -29.17 41.48 -8.79
C SER A 443 -30.43 42.02 -9.49
N PRO A 444 -30.96 43.18 -9.08
CA PRO A 444 -32.17 43.76 -9.68
C PRO A 444 -31.94 44.07 -11.16
N SER A 445 -32.92 43.69 -11.99
CA SER A 445 -32.94 43.88 -13.44
C SER A 445 -32.70 45.35 -13.81
N ARG A 446 -31.59 45.61 -14.50
CA ARG A 446 -31.25 46.92 -15.06
C ARG A 446 -32.16 47.19 -16.27
N ALA A 447 -32.90 48.29 -16.23
CA ALA A 447 -33.70 48.77 -17.37
C ALA A 447 -32.81 49.05 -18.60
N PRO A 448 -33.30 48.84 -19.83
CA PRO A 448 -32.52 49.05 -21.05
C PRO A 448 -32.20 50.53 -21.27
N ALA A 449 -30.91 50.82 -21.49
CA ALA A 449 -30.42 52.16 -21.79
C ALA A 449 -30.76 52.55 -23.24
N THR A 450 -31.27 53.77 -23.40
CA THR A 450 -31.51 54.45 -24.67
C THR A 450 -30.20 54.77 -25.41
N PRO A 451 -30.14 54.63 -26.75
CA PRO A 451 -28.95 54.93 -27.53
C PRO A 451 -28.75 56.44 -27.69
N SER A 452 -27.51 56.91 -27.48
CA SER A 452 -27.07 58.26 -27.83
C SER A 452 -26.52 58.30 -29.27
N PRO A 453 -26.66 59.43 -29.98
CA PRO A 453 -26.38 59.53 -31.42
C PRO A 453 -24.87 59.70 -31.72
N PRO A 454 -24.45 59.49 -32.98
CA PRO A 454 -23.05 59.31 -33.35
C PRO A 454 -22.32 60.63 -33.61
N LEU A 455 -21.02 60.65 -33.32
CA LEU A 455 -20.01 61.50 -33.94
C LEU A 455 -18.72 60.69 -34.14
#